data_AF-E4N0H0-F1
#
_entry.id   AF-E4N0H0-F1
#
_cell.length_a   1.000
_cell.length_b   1.000
_cell.length_c   1.000
_cell.angle_alpha   90.00
_cell.angle_beta   90.00
_cell.angle_gamma   90.00
#
_symmetry.space_group_name_H-M   'P 1'
#
loop_
_entity.id
_entity.type
_entity.pdbx_description
1 polymer ?
#
loop_
_entity_poly.entity_id
_entity_poly.type
_entity_poly.pdbx_seq_one_letter_code
_entity_poly.pdbx_strand_id
1 'polypeptide(L)'
;MHQLPWRQANIMFHDWEQAETTALAHLVPLLRAAEAEGTVAAWFVIRKRPCWRLRYRPVSDGRDPVAQGLDRMTAARYITGWTQSVYEPEVHAFGGPEAMDSAHRLFHRDSRGLTDYLAGQVGTHRRETSLLLCNLMLRSAGLDWYEQGDVWARVAAHRAQPAGTAAGGHEQLQAAVRRLLSVDPHHALRPDGPLAGAAEWARAYADAGEETADLHAAGKLHRGLRDVLAHHVIFAWNRIGLPYAVQAALTFAAKTVVFGPDPVTTSERSAASHVETP
;
A
#
# COMPACT_ATOMS: atom_id res chain seq x y z
N MET A 1 7.77 -20.85 20.99
CA MET A 1 8.41 -21.26 19.72
C MET A 1 9.21 -20.08 19.19
N HIS A 2 10.50 -20.27 18.89
CA HIS A 2 11.31 -19.24 18.27
C HIS A 2 10.80 -19.01 16.83
N GLN A 3 10.41 -17.80 16.48
CA GLN A 3 10.00 -17.49 15.10
C GLN A 3 11.25 -17.34 14.24
N LEU A 4 11.27 -17.97 13.06
CA LEU A 4 12.36 -17.79 12.13
C LEU A 4 12.34 -16.39 11.53
N PRO A 5 13.52 -15.84 11.17
CA PRO A 5 13.60 -14.54 10.54
C PRO A 5 12.95 -14.59 9.16
N TRP A 6 12.43 -13.43 8.74
CA TRP A 6 11.96 -13.20 7.38
C TRP A 6 13.11 -13.37 6.37
N ARG A 7 12.79 -13.96 5.21
CA ARG A 7 13.65 -14.09 4.02
C ARG A 7 13.15 -13.17 2.92
N GLN A 8 14.05 -12.72 2.03
CA GLN A 8 13.69 -11.96 0.84
C GLN A 8 14.20 -12.63 -0.44
N ALA A 9 13.30 -12.79 -1.41
CA ALA A 9 13.60 -13.19 -2.78
C ALA A 9 13.28 -12.02 -3.73
N ASN A 10 14.26 -11.62 -4.53
CA ASN A 10 14.07 -10.64 -5.60
C ASN A 10 13.78 -11.39 -6.90
N ILE A 11 12.59 -11.18 -7.47
CA ILE A 11 12.07 -11.94 -8.60
C ILE A 11 12.11 -11.05 -9.85
N MET A 12 12.81 -11.51 -10.87
CA MET A 12 12.96 -10.80 -12.15
C MET A 12 12.01 -11.39 -13.19
N PHE A 13 11.02 -10.63 -13.60
CA PHE A 13 10.10 -11.00 -14.68
C PHE A 13 10.66 -10.57 -16.03
N HIS A 14 10.32 -11.31 -17.09
CA HIS A 14 10.70 -10.97 -18.46
C HIS A 14 10.12 -9.64 -18.93
N ASP A 15 8.84 -9.43 -18.60
CA ASP A 15 8.09 -8.24 -18.92
C ASP A 15 7.43 -7.73 -17.63
N TRP A 16 7.63 -6.44 -17.35
CA TRP A 16 7.03 -5.79 -16.20
C TRP A 16 5.50 -5.69 -16.32
N GLU A 17 4.97 -5.55 -17.53
CA GLU A 17 3.53 -5.45 -17.77
C GLU A 17 2.83 -6.80 -17.51
N GLN A 18 3.48 -7.90 -17.90
CA GLN A 18 2.97 -9.26 -17.65
C GLN A 18 3.33 -9.81 -16.27
N ALA A 19 4.17 -9.12 -15.49
CA ALA A 19 4.62 -9.58 -14.18
C ALA A 19 3.45 -9.89 -13.23
N GLU A 20 2.39 -9.07 -13.28
CA GLU A 20 1.18 -9.30 -12.46
C GLU A 20 0.47 -10.59 -12.86
N THR A 21 0.20 -10.78 -14.16
CA THR A 21 -0.43 -11.98 -14.69
C THR A 21 0.37 -13.24 -14.34
N THR A 22 1.69 -13.21 -14.58
CA THR A 22 2.59 -14.34 -14.25
C THR A 22 2.63 -14.61 -12.75
N ALA A 23 2.67 -13.57 -11.93
CA ALA A 23 2.65 -13.74 -10.49
C ALA A 23 1.34 -14.37 -10.01
N LEU A 24 0.19 -13.92 -10.51
CA LEU A 24 -1.12 -14.51 -10.18
C LEU A 24 -1.23 -15.97 -10.64
N ALA A 25 -0.69 -16.31 -11.81
CA ALA A 25 -0.76 -17.65 -12.36
C ALA A 25 0.19 -18.66 -11.69
N HIS A 26 1.37 -18.22 -11.22
CA HIS A 26 2.43 -19.14 -10.80
C HIS A 26 2.97 -18.86 -9.38
N LEU A 27 3.24 -17.59 -9.05
CA LEU A 27 3.83 -17.22 -7.76
C LEU A 27 2.81 -17.32 -6.62
N VAL A 28 1.60 -16.82 -6.83
CA VAL A 28 0.55 -16.79 -5.81
C VAL A 28 0.10 -18.21 -5.43
N PRO A 29 -0.18 -19.13 -6.36
CA PRO A 29 -0.50 -20.52 -6.00
C PRO A 29 0.61 -21.21 -5.20
N LEU A 30 1.88 -20.97 -5.56
CA LEU A 30 3.03 -21.46 -4.81
C LEU A 30 3.01 -20.96 -3.35
N LEU A 31 2.79 -19.67 -3.13
CA LEU A 31 2.79 -19.07 -1.80
C LEU A 31 1.58 -19.53 -0.97
N ARG A 32 0.41 -19.63 -1.58
CA ARG A 32 -0.83 -20.12 -0.94
C ARG A 32 -0.70 -21.59 -0.54
N ALA A 33 -0.10 -22.43 -1.39
CA ALA A 33 0.16 -23.83 -1.07
C ALA A 33 1.17 -23.96 0.10
N ALA A 34 2.28 -23.23 0.04
CA ALA A 34 3.29 -23.23 1.11
C ALA A 34 2.70 -22.79 2.46
N GLU A 35 1.82 -21.78 2.44
CA GLU A 35 1.08 -21.34 3.62
C GLU A 35 0.09 -22.39 4.13
N ALA A 36 -0.71 -22.99 3.24
CA ALA A 36 -1.68 -24.02 3.61
C ALA A 36 -1.02 -25.30 4.17
N GLU A 37 0.16 -25.65 3.67
CA GLU A 37 0.98 -26.76 4.16
C GLU A 37 1.73 -26.42 5.47
N GLY A 38 1.65 -25.18 5.95
CA GLY A 38 2.33 -24.75 7.18
C GLY A 38 3.85 -24.67 7.04
N THR A 39 4.36 -24.51 5.82
CA THR A 39 5.81 -24.34 5.58
C THR A 39 6.23 -22.87 5.59
N VAL A 40 5.30 -21.97 5.28
CA VAL A 40 5.45 -20.52 5.35
C VAL A 40 4.38 -19.93 6.28
N ALA A 41 4.79 -19.22 7.32
CA ALA A 41 3.87 -18.61 8.28
C ALA A 41 3.23 -17.32 7.76
N ALA A 42 3.95 -16.57 6.92
CA ALA A 42 3.49 -15.31 6.35
C ALA A 42 4.32 -14.98 5.11
N TRP A 43 3.74 -14.22 4.19
CA TRP A 43 4.40 -13.72 2.99
C TRP A 43 3.76 -12.42 2.52
N PHE A 44 4.54 -11.56 1.88
CA PHE A 44 4.05 -10.39 1.18
C PHE A 44 4.95 -10.03 0.01
N VAL A 45 4.38 -9.35 -0.98
CA VAL A 45 5.13 -8.86 -2.16
C VAL A 45 5.21 -7.34 -2.14
N ILE A 46 6.31 -6.78 -2.63
CA ILE A 46 6.45 -5.35 -2.94
C ILE A 46 6.80 -5.22 -4.42
N ARG A 47 6.07 -4.37 -5.14
CA ARG A 47 6.32 -4.10 -6.56
C ARG A 47 7.11 -2.82 -6.71
N LYS A 48 8.41 -2.93 -7.00
CA LYS A 48 9.29 -1.78 -7.21
C LYS A 48 10.36 -2.11 -8.23
N ARG A 49 10.42 -1.37 -9.35
CA ARG A 49 11.46 -1.58 -10.36
C ARG A 49 12.87 -1.63 -9.72
N PRO A 50 13.76 -2.54 -10.16
CA PRO A 50 13.63 -3.39 -11.35
C PRO A 50 12.98 -4.77 -11.13
N CYS A 51 12.64 -5.18 -9.92
CA CYS A 51 12.17 -6.55 -9.61
C CYS A 51 11.00 -6.55 -8.61
N TRP A 52 10.28 -7.66 -8.49
CA TRP A 52 9.39 -7.81 -7.35
C TRP A 52 10.17 -8.33 -6.15
N ARG A 53 9.90 -7.80 -4.97
CA ARG A 53 10.49 -8.29 -3.73
C ARG A 53 9.45 -9.12 -3.02
N LEU A 54 9.67 -10.43 -2.98
CA LEU A 54 8.91 -11.35 -2.13
C LEU A 54 9.61 -11.42 -0.78
N ARG A 55 8.88 -11.16 0.30
CA ARG A 55 9.34 -11.38 1.67
C ARG A 55 8.46 -12.46 2.29
N TYR A 56 9.05 -13.47 2.90
CA TYR A 56 8.32 -14.59 3.49
C TYR A 56 9.00 -15.11 4.75
N ARG A 57 8.22 -15.69 5.66
CA ARG A 57 8.70 -16.23 6.92
C ARG A 57 8.52 -17.76 6.94
N PRO A 58 9.61 -18.55 6.84
CA PRO A 58 9.51 -20.00 6.93
C PRO A 58 9.11 -20.44 8.35
N VAL A 59 8.55 -21.65 8.47
CA VAL A 59 8.20 -22.27 9.76
C VAL A 59 9.33 -23.13 10.31
N SER A 60 10.16 -23.72 9.44
CA SER A 60 11.34 -24.50 9.82
C SER A 60 12.54 -24.17 8.94
N ASP A 61 13.75 -24.41 9.45
CA ASP A 61 15.02 -24.22 8.71
C ASP A 61 15.30 -25.34 7.70
N GLY A 62 14.34 -26.23 7.50
CA GLY A 62 14.48 -27.33 6.57
C GLY A 62 14.42 -26.89 5.11
N ARG A 63 13.88 -27.79 4.29
CA ARG A 63 13.72 -27.59 2.86
C ARG A 63 12.89 -26.31 2.59
N ASP A 64 13.42 -25.39 1.79
CA ASP A 64 12.73 -24.13 1.43
C ASP A 64 11.84 -24.34 0.18
N PRO A 65 10.51 -24.48 0.33
CA PRO A 65 9.61 -24.74 -0.79
C PRO A 65 9.46 -23.52 -1.70
N VAL A 66 9.64 -22.31 -1.18
CA VAL A 66 9.54 -21.07 -1.95
C VAL A 66 10.72 -20.97 -2.90
N ALA A 67 11.95 -21.14 -2.40
CA ALA A 67 13.16 -21.15 -3.23
C ALA A 67 13.06 -22.15 -4.39
N GLN A 68 12.65 -23.39 -4.09
CA GLN A 68 12.48 -24.41 -5.13
C GLN A 68 11.34 -24.13 -6.10
N GLY A 69 10.26 -23.51 -5.63
CA GLY A 69 9.19 -23.05 -6.49
C GLY A 69 9.70 -22.00 -7.48
N LEU A 70 10.52 -21.06 -7.01
CA LEU A 70 11.15 -20.05 -7.85
C LEU A 70 12.18 -20.66 -8.82
N ASP A 71 12.92 -21.68 -8.41
CA ASP A 71 13.82 -22.43 -9.30
C ASP A 71 13.03 -23.11 -10.43
N ARG A 72 11.89 -23.74 -10.10
CA ARG A 72 10.99 -24.33 -11.10
C ARG A 72 10.40 -23.26 -12.03
N MET A 73 9.99 -22.11 -11.50
CA MET A 73 9.51 -20.99 -12.33
C MET A 73 10.59 -20.46 -13.27
N THR A 74 11.85 -20.44 -12.83
CA THR A 74 13.00 -20.06 -13.67
C THR A 74 13.26 -21.09 -14.76
N ALA A 75 13.28 -22.38 -14.42
CA ALA A 75 13.47 -23.47 -15.39
C ALA A 75 12.34 -23.50 -16.44
N ALA A 76 11.11 -23.22 -16.03
CA ALA A 76 9.95 -23.11 -16.91
C ALA A 76 9.87 -21.78 -17.68
N ARG A 77 10.82 -20.86 -17.47
CA ARG A 77 10.90 -19.53 -18.13
C ARG A 77 9.68 -18.63 -17.86
N TYR A 78 9.01 -18.81 -16.72
CA TYR A 78 8.00 -17.85 -16.26
C TYR A 78 8.64 -16.58 -15.71
N ILE A 79 9.84 -16.70 -15.14
CA ILE A 79 10.67 -15.60 -14.67
C ILE A 79 12.06 -15.72 -15.30
N THR A 80 12.74 -14.60 -15.46
CA THR A 80 14.13 -14.57 -15.93
C THR A 80 15.08 -15.17 -14.89
N GLY A 81 14.73 -15.01 -13.61
CA GLY A 81 15.47 -15.57 -12.50
C GLY A 81 15.08 -14.93 -11.18
N TRP A 82 15.75 -15.35 -10.11
CA TRP A 82 15.56 -14.77 -8.79
C TRP A 82 16.86 -14.80 -7.98
N THR A 83 16.96 -13.94 -6.97
CA THR A 83 18.08 -13.93 -6.03
C THR A 83 17.59 -13.84 -4.60
N GLN A 84 18.24 -14.57 -3.69
CA GLN A 84 18.02 -14.41 -2.26
C GLN A 84 18.81 -13.19 -1.75
N SER A 85 18.21 -12.43 -0.83
CA SER A 85 18.85 -11.30 -0.17
C SER A 85 18.44 -11.22 1.31
N VAL A 86 19.27 -10.55 2.11
CA VAL A 86 18.93 -10.24 3.50
C VAL A 86 17.77 -9.26 3.52
N TYR A 87 16.74 -9.56 4.32
CA TYR A 87 15.67 -8.60 4.55
C TYR A 87 16.00 -7.71 5.73
N GLU A 88 16.12 -6.41 5.45
CA GLU A 88 16.22 -5.37 6.46
C GLU A 88 14.84 -4.71 6.63
N PRO A 89 14.10 -5.01 7.72
CA PRO A 89 12.82 -4.37 7.97
C PRO A 89 13.00 -2.88 8.24
N GLU A 90 12.08 -2.09 7.70
CA GLU A 90 12.07 -0.63 7.82
C GLU A 90 11.57 -0.17 9.21
N VAL A 91 12.12 -0.76 10.28
CA VAL A 91 11.69 -0.61 11.69
C VAL A 91 11.56 0.84 12.11
N HIS A 92 12.55 1.67 11.77
CA HIS A 92 12.50 3.10 12.08
C HIS A 92 11.33 3.77 11.37
N ALA A 93 11.14 3.48 10.08
CA ALA A 93 10.09 4.10 9.27
C ALA A 93 8.68 3.78 9.81
N PHE A 94 8.48 2.54 10.27
CA PHE A 94 7.21 2.06 10.83
C PHE A 94 7.05 2.31 12.34
N GLY A 95 7.97 3.03 12.98
CA GLY A 95 7.76 3.49 14.36
C GLY A 95 8.16 2.49 15.44
N GLY A 96 9.07 1.55 15.16
CA GLY A 96 9.65 0.65 16.15
C GLY A 96 9.31 -0.83 15.91
N PRO A 97 9.92 -1.75 16.68
CA PRO A 97 9.78 -3.20 16.44
C PRO A 97 8.32 -3.70 16.53
N GLU A 98 7.57 -3.29 17.56
CA GLU A 98 6.18 -3.72 17.74
C GLU A 98 5.27 -3.22 16.61
N ALA A 99 5.48 -1.98 16.15
CA ALA A 99 4.75 -1.41 15.03
C ALA A 99 5.16 -2.05 13.68
N MET A 100 6.42 -2.46 13.53
CA MET A 100 6.87 -3.23 12.38
C MET A 100 6.21 -4.62 12.32
N ASP A 101 6.00 -5.28 13.46
CA ASP A 101 5.26 -6.55 13.53
C ASP A 101 3.80 -6.36 13.10
N SER A 102 3.15 -5.27 13.51
CA SER A 102 1.81 -4.88 13.02
C SER A 102 1.82 -4.65 11.51
N ALA A 103 2.81 -3.91 11.01
CA ALA A 103 2.99 -3.69 9.58
C ALA A 103 3.17 -5.01 8.82
N HIS A 104 3.96 -5.95 9.32
CA HIS A 104 4.10 -7.27 8.70
C HIS A 104 2.79 -8.06 8.65
N ARG A 105 1.98 -8.03 9.73
CA ARG A 105 0.64 -8.65 9.73
C ARG A 105 -0.25 -8.04 8.66
N LEU A 106 -0.29 -6.70 8.58
CA LEU A 106 -1.02 -5.99 7.53
C LEU A 106 -0.50 -6.39 6.15
N PHE A 107 0.81 -6.38 5.92
CA PHE A 107 1.38 -6.62 4.59
C PHE A 107 1.07 -8.00 4.05
N HIS A 108 1.04 -8.99 4.95
CA HIS A 108 0.64 -10.34 4.63
C HIS A 108 -0.84 -10.42 4.25
N ARG A 109 -1.73 -9.91 5.11
CA ARG A 109 -3.18 -9.91 4.85
C ARG A 109 -3.55 -9.06 3.62
N ASP A 110 -2.83 -7.96 3.41
CA ASP A 110 -2.96 -7.07 2.26
C ASP A 110 -2.53 -7.77 0.96
N SER A 111 -1.42 -8.52 0.98
CA SER A 111 -1.00 -9.30 -0.19
C SER A 111 -1.98 -10.43 -0.51
N ARG A 112 -2.54 -11.10 0.50
CA ARG A 112 -3.61 -12.09 0.31
C ARG A 112 -4.85 -11.44 -0.30
N GLY A 113 -5.40 -10.42 0.34
CA GLY A 113 -6.60 -9.72 -0.12
C GLY A 113 -6.44 -9.12 -1.52
N LEU A 114 -5.27 -8.55 -1.82
CA LEU A 114 -4.93 -8.07 -3.15
C LEU A 114 -5.00 -9.18 -4.21
N THR A 115 -4.45 -10.36 -3.94
CA THR A 115 -4.47 -11.45 -4.92
C THR A 115 -5.88 -11.97 -5.17
N ASP A 116 -6.73 -12.02 -4.15
CA ASP A 116 -8.13 -12.41 -4.29
C ASP A 116 -8.92 -11.34 -5.08
N TYR A 117 -8.65 -10.05 -4.81
CA TYR A 117 -9.21 -8.92 -5.55
C TYR A 117 -8.81 -8.94 -7.03
N LEU A 118 -7.55 -9.24 -7.35
CA LEU A 118 -7.06 -9.27 -8.74
C LEU A 118 -7.52 -10.52 -9.51
N ALA A 119 -7.78 -11.63 -8.82
CA ALA A 119 -8.33 -12.84 -9.44
C ALA A 119 -9.83 -12.72 -9.76
N GLY A 120 -10.57 -11.84 -9.06
CA GLY A 120 -11.98 -11.56 -9.33
C GLY A 120 -12.23 -10.60 -10.49
N GLN A 121 -13.48 -10.53 -10.97
CA GLN A 121 -13.91 -9.53 -11.98
C GLN A 121 -13.97 -8.08 -11.45
N VAL A 122 -13.54 -7.83 -10.21
CA VAL A 122 -13.60 -6.53 -9.51
C VAL A 122 -12.33 -5.68 -9.74
N GLY A 123 -11.39 -6.15 -10.57
CA GLY A 123 -10.11 -5.48 -10.84
C GLY A 123 -10.16 -4.06 -11.42
N THR A 124 -11.35 -3.49 -11.67
CA THR A 124 -11.58 -2.19 -12.32
C THR A 124 -11.42 -0.97 -11.40
N HIS A 125 -11.44 -1.14 -10.08
CA HIS A 125 -11.51 -0.02 -9.12
C HIS A 125 -10.30 0.11 -8.19
N ARG A 126 -9.10 -0.16 -8.72
CA ARG A 126 -7.85 -0.23 -7.92
C ARG A 126 -7.60 1.05 -7.11
N ARG A 127 -7.87 2.22 -7.70
CA ARG A 127 -7.64 3.53 -7.06
C ARG A 127 -8.63 3.76 -5.93
N GLU A 128 -9.90 3.53 -6.21
CA GLU A 128 -11.03 3.71 -5.31
C GLU A 128 -10.90 2.78 -4.11
N THR A 129 -10.68 1.48 -4.34
CA THR A 129 -10.45 0.49 -3.29
C THR A 129 -9.26 0.87 -2.41
N SER A 130 -8.14 1.28 -3.02
CA SER A 130 -6.95 1.67 -2.24
C SER A 130 -7.20 2.89 -1.34
N LEU A 131 -7.97 3.87 -1.82
CA LEU A 131 -8.33 5.05 -1.05
C LEU A 131 -9.26 4.68 0.10
N LEU A 132 -10.26 3.83 -0.14
CA LEU A 132 -11.18 3.37 0.89
C LEU A 132 -10.45 2.57 1.98
N LEU A 133 -9.55 1.65 1.61
CA LEU A 133 -8.74 0.88 2.56
C LEU A 133 -7.83 1.78 3.39
N CYS A 134 -7.14 2.73 2.75
CA CYS A 134 -6.28 3.68 3.45
C CYS A 134 -7.12 4.57 4.39
N ASN A 135 -8.25 5.12 3.92
CA ASN A 135 -9.15 5.94 4.72
C ASN A 135 -9.67 5.17 5.94
N LEU A 136 -10.05 3.90 5.76
CA LEU A 136 -10.46 3.01 6.84
C LEU A 136 -9.36 2.86 7.90
N MET A 137 -8.12 2.61 7.50
CA MET A 137 -6.98 2.53 8.43
C MET A 137 -6.78 3.85 9.19
N LEU A 138 -6.84 5.01 8.52
CA LEU A 138 -6.66 6.30 9.18
C LEU A 138 -7.78 6.59 10.20
N ARG A 139 -9.03 6.25 9.85
CA ARG A 139 -10.19 6.40 10.73
C ARG A 139 -10.13 5.45 11.92
N SER A 140 -9.70 4.21 11.69
CA SER A 140 -9.55 3.20 12.75
C SER A 140 -8.40 3.54 13.70
N ALA A 141 -7.41 4.30 13.23
CA ALA A 141 -6.39 4.92 14.08
C ALA A 141 -6.89 6.16 14.86
N GLY A 142 -8.19 6.49 14.79
CA GLY A 142 -8.81 7.58 15.54
C GLY A 142 -8.55 8.99 14.98
N LEU A 143 -7.98 9.12 13.77
CA LEU A 143 -7.65 10.43 13.22
C LEU A 143 -8.89 11.22 12.81
N ASP A 144 -8.93 12.50 13.16
CA ASP A 144 -9.95 13.41 12.65
C ASP A 144 -9.73 13.78 11.16
N TRP A 145 -10.64 14.60 10.60
CA TRP A 145 -10.57 15.00 9.21
C TRP A 145 -9.28 15.74 8.82
N TYR A 146 -8.80 16.65 9.67
CA TYR A 146 -7.60 17.45 9.39
C TYR A 146 -6.33 16.66 9.66
N GLU A 147 -6.33 15.76 10.65
CA GLU A 147 -5.24 14.83 10.89
C GLU A 147 -5.06 13.85 9.73
N GLN A 148 -6.16 13.36 9.15
CA GLN A 148 -6.13 12.61 7.90
C GLN A 148 -5.54 13.44 6.76
N GLY A 149 -5.96 14.71 6.65
CA GLY A 149 -5.37 15.67 5.70
C GLY A 149 -3.85 15.76 5.83
N ASP A 150 -3.34 15.83 7.05
CA ASP A 150 -1.90 15.90 7.32
C ASP A 150 -1.18 14.61 6.91
N VAL A 151 -1.78 13.44 7.11
CA VAL A 151 -1.24 12.18 6.55
C VAL A 151 -1.14 12.27 5.03
N TRP A 152 -2.21 12.71 4.34
CA TRP A 152 -2.18 12.88 2.89
C TRP A 152 -1.13 13.90 2.43
N ALA A 153 -0.91 14.98 3.19
CA ALA A 153 0.13 15.95 2.93
C ALA A 153 1.54 15.34 3.06
N ARG A 154 1.79 14.51 4.08
CA ARG A 154 3.06 13.77 4.23
C ARG A 154 3.29 12.79 3.08
N VAL A 155 2.26 12.06 2.65
CA VAL A 155 2.36 11.19 1.47
C VAL A 155 2.64 11.99 0.20
N ALA A 156 1.98 13.15 0.02
CA ALA A 156 2.21 14.04 -1.12
C ALA A 156 3.67 14.55 -1.16
N ALA A 157 4.29 14.84 -0.01
CA ALA A 157 5.70 15.21 0.06
C ALA A 157 6.64 14.09 -0.45
N HIS A 158 6.27 12.82 -0.25
CA HIS A 158 6.99 11.67 -0.80
C HIS A 158 6.61 11.35 -2.26
N ARG A 159 5.56 11.96 -2.80
CA ARG A 159 4.97 11.72 -4.12
C ARG A 159 4.78 13.01 -4.89
N ALA A 160 5.80 13.87 -4.89
CA ALA A 160 5.74 15.15 -5.55
C ALA A 160 5.38 14.97 -7.04
N GLN A 161 4.44 15.79 -7.53
CA GLN A 161 4.08 15.81 -8.94
C GLN A 161 5.28 16.32 -9.76
N PRO A 162 5.57 15.71 -10.92
CA PRO A 162 6.54 16.28 -11.86
C PRO A 162 6.11 17.70 -12.28
N ALA A 163 7.08 18.60 -12.42
CA ALA A 163 6.81 19.96 -12.91
C ALA A 163 6.11 19.90 -14.28
N GLY A 164 5.05 20.68 -14.46
CA GLY A 164 4.35 20.80 -15.75
C GLY A 164 3.14 19.87 -15.95
N THR A 165 2.69 19.11 -14.93
CA THR A 165 1.40 18.40 -15.03
C THR A 165 0.24 19.41 -15.16
N ALA A 166 -0.36 19.45 -16.35
CA ALA A 166 -1.42 20.38 -16.71
C ALA A 166 -2.64 20.28 -15.79
N ALA A 167 -3.28 21.44 -15.53
CA ALA A 167 -4.34 21.61 -14.54
C ALA A 167 -5.72 21.00 -14.91
N GLY A 168 -5.83 20.30 -16.04
CA GLY A 168 -7.09 19.76 -16.54
C GLY A 168 -7.58 18.54 -15.74
N GLY A 169 -8.85 18.54 -15.34
CA GLY A 169 -9.48 17.40 -14.65
C GLY A 169 -9.27 17.34 -13.13
N HIS A 170 -8.62 18.34 -12.53
CA HIS A 170 -8.41 18.40 -11.09
C HIS A 170 -9.71 18.45 -10.29
N GLU A 171 -10.70 19.22 -10.71
CA GLU A 171 -11.97 19.36 -9.98
C GLU A 171 -12.77 18.05 -9.93
N GLN A 172 -12.85 17.33 -11.05
CA GLN A 172 -13.55 16.03 -11.09
C GLN A 172 -12.83 15.00 -10.23
N LEU A 173 -11.50 14.97 -10.27
CA LEU A 173 -10.70 14.09 -9.42
C LEU A 173 -10.87 14.45 -7.93
N GLN A 174 -10.84 15.72 -7.57
CA GLN A 174 -11.07 16.20 -6.20
C GLN A 174 -12.48 15.85 -5.72
N ALA A 175 -13.51 16.01 -6.56
CA ALA A 175 -14.87 15.61 -6.24
C ALA A 175 -14.97 14.10 -5.99
N ALA A 176 -14.33 13.27 -6.83
CA ALA A 176 -14.29 11.83 -6.65
C ALA A 176 -13.55 11.43 -5.36
N VAL A 177 -12.38 12.02 -5.10
CA VAL A 177 -11.60 11.77 -3.88
C VAL A 177 -12.36 12.22 -2.64
N ARG A 178 -13.02 13.39 -2.66
CA ARG A 178 -13.86 13.87 -1.56
C ARG A 178 -14.95 12.86 -1.21
N ARG A 179 -15.65 12.31 -2.22
CA ARG A 179 -16.66 11.27 -1.98
C ARG A 179 -16.06 10.07 -1.27
N LEU A 180 -14.91 9.56 -1.73
CA LEU A 180 -14.26 8.38 -1.15
C LEU A 180 -13.76 8.62 0.28
N LEU A 181 -13.16 9.77 0.56
CA LEU A 181 -12.67 10.12 1.90
C LEU A 181 -13.81 10.39 2.90
N SER A 182 -15.00 10.73 2.39
CA SER A 182 -16.20 10.96 3.20
C SER A 182 -17.02 9.70 3.47
N VAL A 183 -16.63 8.54 2.91
CA VAL A 183 -17.32 7.28 3.17
C VAL A 183 -17.17 6.91 4.65
N ASP A 184 -18.30 6.67 5.31
CA ASP A 184 -18.34 6.14 6.67
C ASP A 184 -17.72 4.72 6.71
N PRO A 185 -16.70 4.48 7.55
CA PRO A 185 -16.09 3.17 7.76
C PRO A 185 -17.10 2.06 8.06
N HIS A 186 -18.12 2.34 8.88
CA HIS A 186 -19.12 1.32 9.21
C HIS A 186 -19.93 0.95 7.97
N HIS A 187 -20.40 1.94 7.21
CA HIS A 187 -21.06 1.70 5.93
C HIS A 187 -20.18 0.94 4.93
N ALA A 188 -18.88 1.27 4.83
CA ALA A 188 -17.95 0.62 3.90
C ALA A 188 -17.87 -0.90 4.09
N LEU A 189 -17.92 -1.35 5.35
CA LEU A 189 -17.75 -2.74 5.77
C LEU A 189 -19.05 -3.56 5.82
N ARG A 190 -20.22 -2.95 5.58
CA ARG A 190 -21.50 -3.67 5.59
C ARG A 190 -21.58 -4.70 4.46
N PRO A 191 -22.43 -5.74 4.57
CA PRO A 191 -22.62 -6.74 3.51
C PRO A 191 -23.03 -6.18 2.13
N ASP A 192 -23.60 -4.98 2.09
CA ASP A 192 -23.99 -4.23 0.89
C ASP A 192 -23.10 -3.02 0.60
N GLY A 193 -22.04 -2.83 1.39
CA GLY A 193 -21.12 -1.71 1.30
C GLY A 193 -20.09 -1.85 0.17
N PRO A 194 -19.38 -0.75 -0.17
CA PRO A 194 -18.38 -0.74 -1.24
C PRO A 194 -17.20 -1.70 -1.02
N LEU A 195 -16.93 -2.15 0.22
CA LEU A 195 -15.89 -3.13 0.53
C LEU A 195 -16.44 -4.51 0.91
N ALA A 196 -17.73 -4.80 0.68
CA ALA A 196 -18.35 -6.08 1.04
C ALA A 196 -17.60 -7.29 0.44
N GLY A 197 -17.24 -7.21 -0.85
CA GLY A 197 -16.45 -8.25 -1.54
C GLY A 197 -14.98 -8.33 -1.09
N ALA A 198 -14.54 -7.42 -0.21
CA ALA A 198 -13.19 -7.31 0.30
C ALA A 198 -13.17 -7.20 1.84
N ALA A 199 -14.20 -7.68 2.54
CA ALA A 199 -14.37 -7.45 3.98
C ALA A 199 -13.17 -7.91 4.84
N GLU A 200 -12.61 -9.08 4.56
CA GLU A 200 -11.41 -9.57 5.26
C GLU A 200 -10.17 -8.71 5.01
N TRP A 201 -10.07 -8.18 3.79
CA TRP A 201 -8.99 -7.28 3.39
C TRP A 201 -9.14 -5.92 4.08
N ALA A 202 -10.35 -5.38 4.10
CA ALA A 202 -10.69 -4.14 4.78
C ALA A 202 -10.48 -4.23 6.30
N ARG A 203 -10.89 -5.34 6.92
CA ARG A 203 -10.64 -5.61 8.34
C ARG A 203 -9.15 -5.59 8.67
N ALA A 204 -8.27 -6.08 7.80
CA ALA A 204 -6.83 -5.99 8.02
C ALA A 204 -6.31 -4.54 8.13
N TYR A 205 -6.90 -3.60 7.37
CA TYR A 205 -6.56 -2.18 7.44
C TYR A 205 -7.12 -1.52 8.71
N ALA A 206 -8.33 -1.91 9.12
CA ALA A 206 -8.92 -1.44 10.38
C ALA A 206 -8.08 -1.90 11.58
N ASP A 207 -7.80 -3.20 11.67
CA ASP A 207 -6.97 -3.80 12.73
C ASP A 207 -5.59 -3.11 12.81
N ALA A 208 -4.95 -2.85 11.67
CA ALA A 208 -3.65 -2.16 11.65
C ALA A 208 -3.73 -0.69 12.13
N GLY A 209 -4.84 0.00 11.82
CA GLY A 209 -5.09 1.35 12.32
C GLY A 209 -5.24 1.37 13.85
N GLU A 210 -6.08 0.48 14.38
CA GLU A 210 -6.32 0.32 15.82
C GLU A 210 -5.02 -0.06 16.55
N GLU A 211 -4.31 -1.10 16.09
CA GLU A 211 -3.04 -1.52 16.69
C GLU A 211 -2.00 -0.39 16.71
N THR A 212 -1.91 0.41 15.64
CA THR A 212 -0.96 1.55 15.59
C THR A 212 -1.38 2.65 16.55
N ALA A 213 -2.68 2.91 16.73
CA ALA A 213 -3.19 3.87 17.70
C ALA A 213 -2.95 3.40 19.14
N ASP A 214 -3.15 2.11 19.43
CA ASP A 214 -2.85 1.53 20.75
C ASP A 214 -1.37 1.67 21.10
N LEU A 215 -0.48 1.39 20.14
CA LEU A 215 0.97 1.60 20.32
C LEU A 215 1.30 3.08 20.53
N HIS A 216 0.59 4.00 19.87
CA HIS A 216 0.76 5.44 20.08
C HIS A 216 0.33 5.86 21.49
N ALA A 217 -0.85 5.44 21.92
CA ALA A 217 -1.41 5.73 23.24
C ALA A 217 -0.55 5.16 24.38
N ALA A 218 0.04 3.98 24.15
CA ALA A 218 0.97 3.35 25.09
C ALA A 218 2.39 3.96 25.08
N GLY A 219 2.66 4.98 24.25
CA GLY A 219 3.98 5.62 24.16
C GLY A 219 5.06 4.74 23.51
N LYS A 220 4.66 3.73 22.73
CA LYS A 220 5.56 2.75 22.13
C LYS A 220 5.99 3.04 20.69
N LEU A 221 5.35 4.02 20.03
CA LEU A 221 5.80 4.45 18.71
C LEU A 221 7.04 5.33 18.81
N HIS A 222 8.07 4.98 18.04
CA HIS A 222 9.30 5.76 17.93
C HIS A 222 9.18 6.95 16.94
N ARG A 223 8.03 7.07 16.26
CA ARG A 223 7.68 8.15 15.33
C ARG A 223 6.24 8.58 15.57
N GLY A 224 5.87 9.77 15.11
CA GLY A 224 4.50 10.24 15.21
C GLY A 224 3.51 9.33 14.46
N LEU A 225 2.31 9.13 15.02
CA LEU A 225 1.25 8.30 14.43
C LEU A 225 1.01 8.62 12.94
N ARG A 226 0.91 9.91 12.60
CA ARG A 226 0.68 10.37 11.22
C ARG A 226 1.84 10.06 10.27
N ASP A 227 3.09 10.05 10.75
CA ASP A 227 4.24 9.63 9.93
C ASP A 227 4.21 8.14 9.61
N VAL A 228 3.90 7.33 10.61
CA VAL A 228 3.82 5.87 10.48
C VAL A 228 2.69 5.51 9.52
N LEU A 229 1.50 6.08 9.69
CA LEU A 229 0.35 5.86 8.81
C LEU A 229 0.62 6.32 7.36
N ALA A 230 1.32 7.44 7.16
CA ALA A 230 1.74 7.87 5.83
C ALA A 230 2.65 6.82 5.15
N HIS A 231 3.54 6.18 5.91
CA HIS A 231 4.38 5.09 5.39
C HIS A 231 3.56 3.84 5.04
N HIS A 232 2.53 3.50 5.82
CA HIS A 232 1.61 2.42 5.46
C HIS A 232 0.90 2.68 4.13
N VAL A 233 0.39 3.89 3.90
CA VAL A 233 -0.24 4.28 2.63
C VAL A 233 0.72 4.09 1.45
N ILE A 234 1.95 4.60 1.58
CA ILE A 234 3.00 4.47 0.56
C ILE A 234 3.26 3.00 0.22
N PHE A 235 3.40 2.14 1.24
CA PHE A 235 3.69 0.73 1.04
C PHE A 235 2.49 0.00 0.43
N ALA A 236 1.27 0.28 0.87
CA ALA A 236 0.05 -0.25 0.27
C ALA A 236 -0.05 0.07 -1.22
N TRP A 237 0.23 1.32 -1.61
CA TRP A 237 0.17 1.75 -3.01
C TRP A 237 1.28 1.15 -3.88
N ASN A 238 2.47 0.92 -3.31
CA ASN A 238 3.51 0.15 -3.97
C ASN A 238 3.11 -1.32 -4.16
N ARG A 239 2.41 -1.93 -3.20
CA ARG A 239 1.96 -3.33 -3.31
C ARG A 239 0.84 -3.53 -4.32
N ILE A 240 -0.20 -2.71 -4.24
CA ILE A 240 -1.30 -2.73 -5.19
C ILE A 240 -0.86 -2.27 -6.59
N GLY A 241 0.32 -1.66 -6.72
CA GLY A 241 0.94 -1.35 -8.01
C GLY A 241 0.38 -0.11 -8.68
N LEU A 242 -0.03 0.91 -7.91
CA LEU A 242 -0.42 2.19 -8.49
C LEU A 242 0.81 2.90 -9.07
N PRO A 243 0.76 3.38 -10.33
CA PRO A 243 1.84 4.16 -10.91
C PRO A 243 2.15 5.42 -10.08
N TYR A 244 3.42 5.84 -10.04
CA TYR A 244 3.85 6.98 -9.23
C TYR A 244 3.05 8.26 -9.53
N ALA A 245 2.81 8.56 -10.82
CA ALA A 245 2.02 9.73 -11.22
C ALA A 245 0.56 9.68 -10.71
N VAL A 246 -0.03 8.47 -10.64
CA VAL A 246 -1.36 8.27 -10.06
C VAL A 246 -1.32 8.50 -8.55
N GLN A 247 -0.32 7.96 -7.85
CA GLN A 247 -0.13 8.20 -6.42
C GLN A 247 -0.03 9.72 -6.14
N ALA A 248 0.82 10.42 -6.89
CA ALA A 248 1.00 11.87 -6.79
C ALA A 248 -0.31 12.65 -6.98
N ALA A 249 -1.07 12.34 -8.05
CA ALA A 249 -2.35 12.97 -8.33
C ALA A 249 -3.40 12.72 -7.24
N LEU A 250 -3.53 11.48 -6.75
CA LEU A 250 -4.46 11.14 -5.68
C LEU A 250 -4.12 11.84 -4.37
N THR A 251 -2.84 11.88 -3.98
CA THR A 251 -2.42 12.55 -2.74
C THR A 251 -2.56 14.07 -2.81
N PHE A 252 -2.27 14.65 -3.98
CA PHE A 252 -2.49 16.09 -4.18
C PHE A 252 -3.98 16.42 -4.08
N ALA A 253 -4.85 15.64 -4.72
CA ALA A 253 -6.29 15.81 -4.63
C ALA A 253 -6.79 15.63 -3.18
N ALA A 254 -6.35 14.60 -2.47
CA ALA A 254 -6.72 14.36 -1.07
C ALA A 254 -6.28 15.51 -0.15
N LYS A 255 -5.04 15.98 -0.26
CA LYS A 255 -4.53 17.15 0.46
C LYS A 255 -5.39 18.39 0.17
N THR A 256 -5.69 18.65 -1.11
CA THR A 256 -6.46 19.82 -1.55
C THR A 256 -7.92 19.76 -1.08
N VAL A 257 -8.51 18.56 -1.05
CA VAL A 257 -9.87 18.36 -0.56
C VAL A 257 -9.99 18.72 0.92
N VAL A 258 -8.96 18.45 1.72
CA VAL A 258 -8.96 18.71 3.16
C VAL A 258 -8.56 20.15 3.50
N PHE A 259 -7.48 20.67 2.88
CA PHE A 259 -6.88 21.95 3.24
C PHE A 259 -7.13 23.08 2.24
N GLY A 260 -7.74 22.81 1.08
CA GLY A 260 -7.83 23.77 -0.02
C GLY A 260 -6.53 23.88 -0.83
N PRO A 261 -6.51 24.76 -1.86
CA PRO A 261 -5.31 25.03 -2.63
C PRO A 261 -4.24 25.68 -1.76
N ASP A 262 -2.96 25.49 -2.11
CA ASP A 262 -1.86 26.13 -1.39
C ASP A 262 -1.95 27.66 -1.57
N PRO A 263 -2.07 28.43 -0.49
CA PRO A 263 -2.26 29.88 -0.57
C PRO A 263 -1.07 30.58 -1.24
N VAL A 264 0.14 30.03 -1.13
CA VAL A 264 1.36 30.62 -1.74
C VAL A 264 1.31 30.49 -3.27
N THR A 265 0.91 29.32 -3.78
CA THR A 265 0.82 29.07 -5.23
C THR A 265 -0.35 29.80 -5.91
N THR A 266 -1.38 30.17 -5.13
CA THR A 266 -2.53 30.92 -5.63
C THR A 266 -2.20 32.40 -5.78
N SER A 267 -1.37 32.95 -4.89
CA SER A 267 -0.91 34.34 -4.93
C SER A 267 0.00 34.63 -6.14
N GLU A 268 0.86 33.68 -6.55
CA GLU A 268 1.73 33.85 -7.72
C GLU A 268 0.96 33.90 -9.04
N ARG A 269 -0.13 33.12 -9.19
CA ARG A 269 -1.01 33.20 -10.38
C ARG A 269 -1.75 34.54 -10.44
N SER A 270 -2.19 35.06 -9.30
CA SER A 270 -2.87 36.35 -9.23
C SER A 270 -1.93 37.52 -9.49
N ALA A 271 -0.65 37.42 -9.10
CA ALA A 271 0.37 38.42 -9.39
C ALA A 271 0.80 38.39 -10.87
N ALA A 272 0.92 37.22 -11.49
CA ALA A 272 1.23 37.08 -12.92
C ALA A 272 0.10 37.63 -13.82
N SER A 273 -1.16 37.55 -13.40
CA SER A 273 -2.29 38.17 -14.11
C SER A 273 -2.39 39.69 -13.91
N HIS A 274 -1.62 40.28 -13.00
CA HIS A 274 -1.61 41.72 -12.74
C HIS A 274 -0.40 42.45 -13.36
N VAL A 275 0.52 41.73 -14.02
CA VAL A 275 1.65 42.32 -14.75
C VAL A 275 1.44 42.15 -16.25
N GLU A 276 0.35 42.71 -16.76
CA GLU A 276 0.14 42.99 -18.20
C GLU A 276 -0.69 44.27 -18.35
N THR A 277 -0.08 45.42 -18.02
CA THR A 277 -0.23 46.77 -18.62
C THR A 277 0.56 47.77 -17.77
N PRO A 278 1.21 48.80 -18.35
CA PRO A 278 0.96 49.44 -19.64
C PRO A 278 1.93 49.06 -20.77
#